data_AF-A0A9P3PJB2-F1
#
_entry.id   AF-A0A9P3PJB2-F1
#
_cell.length_a   1.000
_cell.length_b   1.000
_cell.length_c   1.000
_cell.angle_alpha   90.00
_cell.angle_beta   90.00
_cell.angle_gamma   90.00
#
_symmetry.space_group_name_H-M   'P 1'
#
loop_
_entity.id
_entity.type
_entity.pdbx_description
1 polymer ?
#
loop_
_entity_poly.entity_id
_entity_poly.type
_entity_poly.pdbx_seq_one_letter_code
_entity_poly.pdbx_strand_id
1 'polypeptide(L)'
;MPLNDVLRHRTHALASALNAHRILCYSFVSLLAVSLAIANALRNYSNFYSVAISLSKSNRSVLALANFGFLLSLFCGHVVQRIFFGTLRANEVERLYDRLWFFITESLLAFTIFRDEFDIPFALMFGFLLFVKSFHWLAGDRIEWMDQRPYPGPSPLFHLRMISLFIILWLTDFIMFLIAVESTIANGVGAWYSSQASMES
;
A
#
# COMPACT_ATOMS: atom_id res chain seq x y z
N MET A 1 -29.95 -31.60 12.62
CA MET A 1 -29.23 -30.92 13.71
C MET A 1 -28.89 -29.47 13.29
N PRO A 2 -29.87 -28.54 13.20
CA PRO A 2 -29.66 -27.21 12.60
C PRO A 2 -29.33 -26.08 13.60
N LEU A 3 -29.33 -26.36 14.91
CA LEU A 3 -29.26 -25.33 15.96
C LEU A 3 -27.85 -24.70 16.09
N ASN A 4 -26.82 -25.48 15.77
CA ASN A 4 -25.42 -25.04 15.88
C ASN A 4 -25.06 -24.02 14.80
N ASP A 5 -25.61 -24.15 13.58
CA ASP A 5 -25.32 -23.25 12.46
C ASP A 5 -25.94 -21.86 12.66
N VAL A 6 -27.13 -21.78 13.27
CA VAL A 6 -27.79 -20.50 13.57
C VAL A 6 -27.04 -19.73 14.66
N LEU A 7 -26.59 -20.43 15.72
CA LEU A 7 -25.76 -19.82 16.76
C LEU A 7 -24.42 -19.35 16.19
N ARG A 8 -23.80 -20.14 15.31
CA ARG A 8 -22.54 -19.77 14.64
C ARG A 8 -22.70 -18.55 13.74
N HIS A 9 -23.81 -18.45 13.00
CA HIS A 9 -24.09 -17.27 12.16
C HIS A 9 -24.27 -15.99 13.00
N ARG A 10 -24.96 -16.09 14.14
CA ARG A 10 -25.15 -14.98 15.09
C ARG A 10 -23.82 -14.55 15.71
N THR A 11 -22.98 -15.50 16.13
CA THR A 11 -21.69 -15.17 16.74
C THR A 11 -20.72 -14.56 15.73
N HIS A 12 -20.71 -15.02 14.46
CA HIS A 12 -19.94 -14.38 13.39
C HIS A 12 -20.44 -12.96 13.06
N ALA A 13 -21.76 -12.72 13.06
CA ALA A 13 -22.34 -11.39 12.84
C ALA A 13 -22.04 -10.42 13.99
N LEU A 14 -22.04 -10.91 15.23
CA LEU A 14 -21.68 -10.10 16.40
C LEU A 14 -20.17 -9.83 16.46
N ALA A 15 -19.34 -10.83 16.15
CA ALA A 15 -17.89 -10.65 16.09
C ALA A 15 -17.47 -9.68 14.98
N SER A 16 -18.12 -9.73 13.81
CA SER A 16 -17.85 -8.79 12.72
C SER A 16 -18.33 -7.37 13.05
N ALA A 17 -19.47 -7.21 13.71
CA ALA A 17 -19.96 -5.91 14.19
C ALA A 17 -19.03 -5.29 15.24
N LEU A 18 -18.53 -6.08 16.20
CA LEU A 18 -17.57 -5.63 17.22
C LEU A 18 -16.22 -5.24 16.60
N ASN A 19 -15.71 -6.02 15.64
CA ASN A 19 -14.47 -5.69 14.94
C ASN A 19 -14.64 -4.44 14.05
N ALA A 20 -15.77 -4.28 13.37
CA ALA A 20 -16.06 -3.07 12.59
C ALA A 20 -16.08 -1.83 13.49
N HIS A 21 -16.73 -1.90 14.65
CA HIS A 21 -16.75 -0.80 15.62
C HIS A 21 -15.34 -0.46 16.13
N ARG A 22 -14.48 -1.47 16.37
CA ARG A 22 -13.08 -1.26 16.77
C ARG A 22 -12.26 -0.57 15.71
N ILE A 23 -12.39 -0.97 14.44
CA ILE A 23 -11.68 -0.35 13.32
C ILE A 23 -12.16 1.08 13.11
N LEU A 24 -13.48 1.33 13.16
CA LEU A 24 -14.04 2.67 13.08
C LEU A 24 -13.56 3.58 14.21
N CYS A 25 -13.55 3.09 15.46
CA CYS A 25 -13.00 3.83 16.59
C CYS A 25 -11.51 4.11 16.41
N TYR A 26 -10.72 3.13 15.93
CA TYR A 26 -9.30 3.31 15.70
C TYR A 26 -9.04 4.37 14.63
N SER A 27 -9.74 4.30 13.49
CA SER A 27 -9.66 5.30 12.42
C SER A 27 -10.13 6.69 12.86
N PHE A 28 -11.17 6.76 13.70
CA PHE A 28 -11.65 8.03 14.25
C PHE A 28 -10.65 8.63 15.24
N VAL A 29 -10.10 7.81 16.14
CA VAL A 29 -9.07 8.23 17.11
C VAL A 29 -7.80 8.68 16.39
N SER A 30 -7.37 7.99 15.34
CA SER A 30 -6.21 8.41 14.53
C SER A 30 -6.48 9.74 13.80
N LEU A 31 -7.68 9.91 13.24
CA LEU A 31 -8.08 11.16 12.58
C LEU A 31 -8.12 12.31 13.59
N LEU A 32 -8.67 12.06 14.77
CA LEU A 32 -8.72 13.02 15.86
C LEU A 32 -7.30 13.40 16.34
N ALA A 33 -6.43 12.41 16.57
CA ALA A 33 -5.05 12.64 16.99
C ALA A 33 -4.26 13.50 16.00
N VAL A 34 -4.48 13.30 14.70
CA VAL A 34 -3.85 14.11 13.63
C VAL A 34 -4.43 15.51 13.58
N SER A 35 -5.76 15.64 13.66
CA SER A 35 -6.41 16.94 13.71
C SER A 35 -5.92 17.78 14.89
N LEU A 36 -5.69 17.15 16.05
CA LEU A 36 -5.14 17.78 17.24
C LEU A 36 -3.65 18.13 17.05
N ALA A 37 -2.85 17.27 16.43
CA ALA A 37 -1.45 17.56 16.12
C ALA A 37 -1.30 18.76 15.18
N ILE A 38 -2.13 18.81 14.12
CA ILE A 38 -2.18 19.92 13.16
C ILE A 38 -2.70 21.20 13.85
N ALA A 39 -3.79 21.11 14.61
CA ALA A 39 -4.37 22.25 15.32
C ALA A 39 -3.42 22.84 16.37
N ASN A 40 -2.67 22.00 17.08
CA ASN A 40 -1.67 22.44 18.06
C ASN A 40 -0.51 23.19 17.37
N ALA A 41 -0.08 22.73 16.19
CA ALA A 41 0.95 23.41 15.43
C ALA A 41 0.46 24.72 14.80
N LEU A 42 -0.77 24.76 14.29
CA LEU A 42 -1.41 25.98 13.79
C LEU A 42 -1.63 27.03 14.88
N ARG A 43 -1.84 26.61 16.14
CA ARG A 43 -1.93 27.53 17.28
C ARG A 43 -0.58 28.12 17.69
N ASN A 44 0.50 27.35 17.58
CA ASN A 44 1.82 27.81 17.99
C ASN A 44 2.55 28.63 16.93
N TYR A 45 2.19 28.53 15.65
CA TYR A 45 2.86 29.23 14.55
C TYR A 45 1.87 29.80 13.54
N SER A 46 1.98 31.09 13.21
CA SER A 46 1.07 31.77 12.26
C SER A 46 1.44 31.54 10.78
N ASN A 47 2.70 31.19 10.49
CA ASN A 47 3.18 30.99 9.13
C ASN A 47 3.15 29.51 8.75
N PHE A 48 2.53 29.18 7.61
CA PHE A 48 2.40 27.80 7.10
C PHE A 48 3.76 27.08 6.97
N TYR A 49 4.80 27.80 6.57
CA TYR A 49 6.15 27.28 6.47
C TYR A 49 6.74 26.85 7.83
N SER A 50 6.57 27.68 8.87
CA SER A 50 7.04 27.36 10.24
C SER A 50 6.24 26.22 10.86
N VAL A 51 4.94 26.11 10.54
CA VAL A 51 4.09 24.98 10.94
C VAL A 51 4.63 23.68 10.35
N ALA A 52 4.93 23.65 9.05
CA ALA A 52 5.46 22.46 8.37
C ALA A 52 6.81 22.00 8.95
N ILE A 53 7.74 22.94 9.20
CA ILE A 53 9.04 22.63 9.82
C ILE A 53 8.87 22.13 11.25
N SER A 54 8.00 22.76 12.05
CA SER A 54 7.75 22.31 13.43
C SER A 54 7.11 20.93 13.48
N LEU A 55 6.17 20.65 12.57
CA LEU A 55 5.59 19.31 12.38
C LEU A 55 6.65 18.27 12.04
N SER A 56 7.59 18.62 11.16
CA SER A 56 8.64 17.72 10.69
C SER A 56 9.77 17.51 11.71
N LYS A 57 10.01 18.45 12.62
CA LYS A 57 11.06 18.34 13.66
C LYS A 57 10.58 17.70 14.96
N SER A 58 9.29 17.79 15.29
CA SER A 58 8.78 17.24 16.55
C SER A 58 8.44 15.75 16.42
N ASN A 59 9.14 14.91 17.18
CA ASN A 59 8.96 13.45 17.17
C ASN A 59 7.49 13.01 17.37
N ARG A 60 6.72 13.73 18.20
CA ARG A 60 5.31 13.39 18.47
C ARG A 60 4.40 13.69 17.28
N SER A 61 4.62 14.81 16.58
CA SER A 61 3.82 15.16 15.41
C SER A 61 4.19 14.32 14.20
N VAL A 62 5.48 14.03 13.99
CA VAL A 62 5.94 13.13 12.92
C VAL A 62 5.31 11.75 13.07
N LEU A 63 5.29 11.19 14.28
CA LEU A 63 4.75 9.86 14.54
C LEU A 63 3.22 9.80 14.34
N ALA A 64 2.50 10.85 14.74
CA ALA A 64 1.05 10.98 14.47
C ALA A 64 0.77 11.10 12.96
N LEU A 65 1.57 11.89 12.25
CA LEU A 65 1.43 12.09 10.80
C LEU A 65 1.76 10.80 10.02
N ALA A 66 2.80 10.08 10.45
CA ALA A 66 3.19 8.79 9.86
C ALA A 66 2.09 7.72 10.03
N ASN A 67 1.52 7.60 11.23
CA ASN A 67 0.39 6.68 11.49
C ASN A 67 -0.79 6.97 10.56
N PHE A 68 -1.14 8.24 10.41
CA PHE A 68 -2.21 8.68 9.52
C PHE A 68 -1.91 8.46 8.04
N GLY A 69 -0.69 8.76 7.60
CA GLY A 69 -0.25 8.48 6.23
C GLY A 69 -0.35 6.99 5.91
N PHE A 70 0.05 6.13 6.85
CA PHE A 70 -0.10 4.68 6.71
C PHE A 70 -1.57 4.25 6.64
N LEU A 71 -2.43 4.77 7.53
CA LEU A 71 -3.86 4.48 7.49
C LEU A 71 -4.54 4.97 6.20
N LEU A 72 -4.19 6.16 5.73
CA LEU A 72 -4.68 6.70 4.47
C LEU A 72 -4.23 5.86 3.28
N SER A 73 -2.99 5.39 3.29
CA SER A 73 -2.46 4.46 2.28
C SER A 73 -3.24 3.15 2.25
N LEU A 74 -3.48 2.53 3.41
CA LEU A 74 -4.31 1.33 3.52
C LEU A 74 -5.75 1.56 3.04
N PHE A 75 -6.34 2.70 3.43
CA PHE A 75 -7.69 3.07 2.99
C PHE A 75 -7.77 3.26 1.48
N CYS A 76 -6.82 3.99 0.89
CA CYS A 76 -6.70 4.16 -0.56
C CYS A 76 -6.57 2.79 -1.24
N GLY A 77 -5.74 1.89 -0.68
CA GLY A 77 -5.60 0.51 -1.12
C GLY A 77 -6.91 -0.25 -1.16
N HIS A 78 -7.68 -0.21 -0.08
CA HIS A 78 -8.99 -0.82 -0.01
C HIS A 78 -10.00 -0.20 -0.98
N VAL A 79 -9.96 1.11 -1.20
CA VAL A 79 -10.83 1.79 -2.16
C VAL A 79 -10.51 1.32 -3.58
N VAL A 80 -9.23 1.32 -3.96
CA VAL A 80 -8.76 0.82 -5.27
C VAL A 80 -9.19 -0.64 -5.46
N GLN A 81 -8.92 -1.49 -4.47
CA GLN A 81 -9.34 -2.89 -4.48
C GLN A 81 -10.85 -3.05 -4.69
N ARG A 82 -11.67 -2.25 -3.98
CA ARG A 82 -13.14 -2.30 -4.08
C ARG A 82 -13.64 -1.80 -5.44
N ILE A 83 -13.02 -0.76 -5.99
CA ILE A 83 -13.38 -0.20 -7.31
C ILE A 83 -13.10 -1.22 -8.42
N PHE A 84 -11.93 -1.85 -8.43
CA PHE A 84 -11.56 -2.74 -9.54
C PHE A 84 -12.06 -4.18 -9.36
N PHE A 85 -11.93 -4.76 -8.17
CA PHE A 85 -12.25 -6.18 -7.92
C PHE A 85 -13.62 -6.42 -7.27
N GLY A 86 -14.25 -5.40 -6.69
CA GLY A 86 -15.51 -5.57 -5.94
C GLY A 86 -15.31 -6.39 -4.67
N THR A 87 -16.16 -7.40 -4.45
CA THR A 87 -16.04 -8.32 -3.31
C THR A 87 -14.95 -9.35 -3.56
N LEU A 88 -13.87 -9.32 -2.78
CA LEU A 88 -12.87 -10.39 -2.79
C LEU A 88 -13.42 -11.64 -2.13
N ARG A 89 -13.02 -12.79 -2.67
CA ARG A 89 -13.34 -14.09 -2.08
C ARG A 89 -12.31 -14.43 -1.01
N ALA A 90 -12.72 -15.19 0.00
CA ALA A 90 -11.83 -15.63 1.07
C ALA A 90 -10.58 -16.33 0.50
N ASN A 91 -10.75 -17.19 -0.51
CA ASN A 91 -9.66 -17.93 -1.14
C ASN A 91 -8.58 -17.04 -1.78
N GLU A 92 -8.96 -15.88 -2.33
CA GLU A 92 -8.02 -14.94 -2.96
C GLU A 92 -7.24 -14.18 -1.90
N VAL A 93 -7.91 -13.85 -0.79
CA VAL A 93 -7.29 -13.19 0.36
C VAL A 93 -6.31 -14.13 1.04
N GLU A 94 -6.68 -15.39 1.26
CA GLU A 94 -5.80 -16.41 1.84
C GLU A 94 -4.53 -16.59 1.00
N ARG A 95 -4.69 -16.80 -0.32
CA ARG A 95 -3.56 -16.97 -1.24
C ARG A 95 -2.70 -15.71 -1.37
N LEU A 96 -3.31 -14.53 -1.24
CA LEU A 96 -2.58 -13.27 -1.19
C LEU A 96 -1.73 -13.18 0.08
N TYR A 97 -2.29 -13.52 1.24
CA TYR A 97 -1.55 -13.50 2.51
C TYR A 97 -0.37 -14.47 2.51
N ASP A 98 -0.54 -15.68 1.98
CA ASP A 98 0.55 -16.66 1.90
C ASP A 98 1.71 -16.14 1.04
N ARG A 99 1.40 -15.58 -0.14
CA ARG A 99 2.42 -15.00 -1.04
C ARG A 99 3.05 -13.73 -0.46
N LEU A 100 2.26 -12.89 0.19
CA LEU A 100 2.72 -11.64 0.80
C LEU A 100 3.67 -11.92 1.96
N TRP A 101 3.33 -12.88 2.84
CA TRP A 101 4.20 -13.27 3.94
C TRP A 101 5.55 -13.77 3.42
N PHE A 102 5.53 -14.70 2.46
CA PHE A 102 6.74 -15.23 1.85
C PHE A 102 7.60 -14.13 1.18
N PHE A 103 6.98 -13.25 0.41
CA PHE A 103 7.70 -12.19 -0.29
C PHE A 103 8.30 -11.16 0.68
N ILE A 104 7.59 -10.83 1.76
CA ILE A 104 8.12 -9.94 2.80
C ILE A 104 9.32 -10.59 3.47
N THR A 105 9.25 -11.86 3.85
CA THR A 105 10.39 -12.53 4.51
C THR A 105 11.62 -12.60 3.62
N GLU A 106 11.44 -12.92 2.33
CA GLU A 106 12.54 -12.94 1.36
C GLU A 106 13.15 -11.55 1.15
N SER A 107 12.30 -10.54 1.02
CA SER A 107 12.78 -9.15 0.84
C SER A 107 13.50 -8.65 2.09
N LEU A 108 12.96 -8.90 3.28
CA LEU A 108 13.60 -8.53 4.54
C LEU A 108 14.94 -9.26 4.71
N LEU A 109 15.04 -10.52 4.32
CA LEU A 109 16.30 -11.26 4.34
C LEU A 109 17.33 -10.59 3.41
N ALA A 110 16.96 -10.31 2.15
CA ALA A 110 17.82 -9.63 1.19
C ALA A 110 18.26 -8.25 1.71
N PHE A 111 17.33 -7.49 2.27
CA PHE A 111 17.56 -6.19 2.85
C PHE A 111 18.57 -6.25 4.00
N THR A 112 18.46 -7.23 4.89
CA THR A 112 19.41 -7.38 6.01
C THR A 112 20.82 -7.74 5.56
N ILE A 113 21.00 -8.31 4.37
CA ILE A 113 22.33 -8.57 3.77
C ILE A 113 22.96 -7.24 3.31
N PHE A 114 22.17 -6.29 2.82
CA PHE A 114 22.61 -4.97 2.36
C PHE A 114 22.49 -3.88 3.44
N ARG A 115 22.81 -4.23 4.69
CA ARG A 115 22.41 -3.51 5.92
C ARG A 115 22.78 -2.01 5.99
N ASP A 116 23.70 -1.53 5.16
CA ASP A 116 24.28 -0.19 5.29
C ASP A 116 23.55 0.92 4.49
N GLU A 117 22.46 0.62 3.77
CA GLU A 117 21.73 1.58 2.90
C GLU A 117 20.22 1.73 3.23
N PHE A 118 19.83 1.54 4.50
CA PHE A 118 18.42 1.61 4.89
C PHE A 118 17.88 3.03 5.07
N ASP A 119 17.47 3.62 3.97
CA ASP A 119 16.81 4.93 3.96
C ASP A 119 15.28 4.82 4.07
N ILE A 120 14.65 5.79 4.75
CA ILE A 120 13.18 5.96 4.79
C ILE A 120 12.53 5.96 3.39
N PRO A 121 13.06 6.69 2.37
CA PRO A 121 12.54 6.61 1.01
C PRO A 121 12.60 5.21 0.40
N PHE A 122 13.62 4.40 0.73
CA PHE A 122 13.70 3.02 0.26
C PHE A 122 12.55 2.17 0.80
N ALA A 123 12.25 2.28 2.10
CA ALA A 123 11.13 1.57 2.71
C ALA A 123 9.77 1.98 2.09
N LEU A 124 9.60 3.27 1.79
CA LEU A 124 8.41 3.77 1.11
C LEU A 124 8.28 3.22 -0.31
N MET A 125 9.37 3.23 -1.08
CA MET A 125 9.41 2.69 -2.43
C MET A 125 9.11 1.18 -2.43
N PHE A 126 9.73 0.43 -1.52
CA PHE A 126 9.46 -1.00 -1.35
C PHE A 126 8.00 -1.27 -0.97
N GLY A 127 7.42 -0.49 -0.05
CA GLY A 127 6.00 -0.56 0.28
C GLY A 127 5.09 -0.32 -0.92
N PHE A 128 5.44 0.64 -1.78
CA PHE A 128 4.71 0.88 -3.03
C PHE A 128 4.85 -0.27 -4.03
N LEU A 129 6.05 -0.83 -4.20
CA LEU A 129 6.25 -2.02 -5.03
C LEU A 129 5.44 -3.23 -4.52
N LEU A 130 5.44 -3.46 -3.21
CA LEU A 130 4.64 -4.49 -2.55
C LEU A 130 3.14 -4.32 -2.84
N PHE A 131 2.67 -3.07 -2.79
CA PHE A 131 1.29 -2.73 -3.10
C PHE A 131 0.94 -3.10 -4.55
N VAL A 132 1.73 -2.65 -5.53
CA VAL A 132 1.53 -2.97 -6.95
C VAL A 132 1.64 -4.48 -7.21
N LYS A 133 2.59 -5.16 -6.58
CA LYS A 133 2.77 -6.63 -6.64
C LYS A 133 1.54 -7.38 -6.12
N SER A 134 0.92 -6.89 -5.05
CA SER A 134 -0.30 -7.48 -4.48
C SER A 134 -1.47 -7.41 -5.46
N PHE A 135 -1.61 -6.31 -6.21
CA PHE A 135 -2.63 -6.21 -7.26
C PHE A 135 -2.36 -7.14 -8.44
N HIS A 136 -1.09 -7.35 -8.81
CA HIS A 136 -0.72 -8.31 -9.85
C HIS A 136 -1.12 -9.74 -9.47
N TRP A 137 -0.83 -10.15 -8.23
CA TRP A 137 -1.24 -11.47 -7.74
C TRP A 137 -2.75 -11.64 -7.73
N LEU A 138 -3.48 -10.62 -7.28
CA LEU A 138 -4.93 -10.64 -7.27
C LEU A 138 -5.52 -10.68 -8.69
N ALA A 139 -4.92 -9.96 -9.63
CA ALA A 139 -5.32 -9.99 -11.04
C ALA A 139 -5.10 -11.37 -11.67
N GLY A 140 -3.96 -12.02 -11.35
CA GLY A 140 -3.66 -13.39 -11.76
C GLY A 140 -4.70 -14.39 -11.26
N ASP A 141 -5.05 -14.35 -9.96
CA ASP A 141 -6.06 -15.24 -9.37
C ASP A 141 -7.44 -15.06 -10.03
N ARG A 142 -7.79 -13.82 -10.44
CA ARG A 142 -9.04 -13.55 -11.16
C ARG A 142 -9.05 -14.12 -12.56
N ILE A 143 -7.93 -14.10 -13.27
CA ILE A 143 -7.78 -14.74 -14.58
C ILE A 143 -7.87 -16.26 -14.42
N GLU A 144 -7.16 -16.84 -13.45
CA GLU A 144 -7.20 -18.29 -13.21
C GLU A 144 -8.62 -18.76 -12.88
N TRP A 145 -9.35 -18.00 -12.08
CA TRP A 145 -10.76 -18.29 -11.82
C TRP A 145 -11.63 -18.19 -13.08
N MET A 146 -11.35 -17.25 -13.96
CA MET A 146 -12.07 -17.10 -15.23
C MET A 146 -11.85 -18.31 -16.13
N ASP A 147 -10.61 -18.84 -16.18
CA ASP A 147 -10.24 -20.00 -16.99
C ASP A 147 -10.92 -21.30 -16.49
N GLN A 148 -11.12 -21.41 -15.18
CA GLN A 148 -11.78 -22.58 -14.56
C GLN A 148 -13.31 -22.60 -14.70
N ARG A 149 -13.94 -21.55 -15.25
CA ARG A 149 -15.41 -21.44 -15.35
C ARG A 149 -15.94 -22.11 -16.63
N PRO A 150 -16.85 -23.11 -16.53
CA PRO A 150 -17.52 -23.67 -17.71
C PRO A 150 -18.50 -22.65 -18.33
N TYR A 151 -18.83 -22.84 -19.61
CA TYR A 151 -19.82 -22.03 -20.34
C TYR A 151 -21.17 -21.95 -19.58
N PRO A 152 -21.85 -20.78 -19.48
CA PRO A 152 -21.61 -19.49 -20.15
C PRO A 152 -20.64 -18.60 -19.35
N GLY A 153 -19.60 -18.09 -20.02
CA GLY A 153 -18.53 -17.30 -19.39
C GLY A 153 -18.97 -15.98 -18.72
N PRO A 154 -18.03 -15.27 -18.08
CA PRO A 154 -18.34 -14.01 -17.40
C PRO A 154 -18.79 -12.90 -18.37
N SER A 155 -19.54 -11.94 -17.83
CA SER A 155 -20.06 -10.80 -18.61
C SER A 155 -18.95 -9.97 -19.25
N PRO A 156 -19.16 -9.34 -20.42
CA PRO A 156 -18.17 -8.47 -21.08
C PRO A 156 -17.70 -7.29 -20.20
N LEU A 157 -18.55 -6.81 -19.29
CA LEU A 157 -18.19 -5.76 -18.31
C LEU A 157 -17.08 -6.21 -17.34
N PHE A 158 -17.02 -7.50 -17.01
CA PHE A 158 -15.95 -8.06 -16.19
C PHE A 158 -14.61 -8.00 -16.94
N HIS A 159 -14.60 -8.37 -18.22
CA HIS A 159 -13.41 -8.29 -19.05
C HIS A 159 -12.92 -6.84 -19.21
N LEU A 160 -13.83 -5.88 -19.43
CA LEU A 160 -13.45 -4.47 -19.53
C LEU A 160 -12.80 -3.94 -18.25
N ARG A 161 -13.36 -4.29 -17.07
CA ARG A 161 -12.77 -3.92 -15.77
C ARG A 161 -11.37 -4.53 -15.59
N MET A 162 -11.22 -5.81 -15.90
CA MET A 162 -9.93 -6.49 -15.78
C MET A 162 -8.88 -5.91 -16.74
N ILE A 163 -9.23 -5.66 -18.00
CA ILE A 163 -8.33 -5.04 -18.98
C ILE A 163 -7.92 -3.63 -18.52
N SER A 164 -8.87 -2.83 -18.03
CA SER A 164 -8.54 -1.49 -17.50
C SER A 164 -7.55 -1.56 -16.34
N LEU A 165 -7.69 -2.55 -15.46
CA LEU A 165 -6.75 -2.77 -14.37
C LEU A 165 -5.37 -3.15 -14.90
N PHE A 166 -5.28 -4.09 -15.85
CA PHE A 166 -3.99 -4.47 -16.45
C PHE A 166 -3.27 -3.29 -17.09
N ILE A 167 -3.98 -2.42 -17.80
CA ILE A 167 -3.40 -1.22 -18.41
C ILE A 167 -2.84 -0.29 -17.34
N ILE A 168 -3.56 -0.06 -16.24
CA ILE A 168 -3.11 0.81 -15.15
C ILE A 168 -1.88 0.23 -14.45
N LEU A 169 -1.87 -1.08 -14.17
CA LEU A 169 -0.73 -1.76 -13.56
C LEU A 169 0.50 -1.66 -14.47
N TRP A 170 0.33 -1.96 -15.76
CA TRP A 170 1.40 -1.87 -16.75
C TRP A 170 1.97 -0.45 -16.88
N LEU A 171 1.11 0.57 -16.93
CA LEU A 171 1.53 1.97 -16.97
C LEU A 171 2.32 2.33 -15.70
N THR A 172 1.86 1.88 -14.53
CA THR A 172 2.52 2.13 -13.25
C THR A 172 3.91 1.51 -13.23
N ASP A 173 4.05 0.26 -13.66
CA ASP A 173 5.34 -0.42 -13.74
C ASP A 173 6.28 0.28 -14.73
N PHE A 174 5.75 0.74 -15.87
CA PHE A 174 6.53 1.47 -16.86
C PHE A 174 7.04 2.81 -16.31
N ILE A 175 6.20 3.57 -15.60
CA ILE A 175 6.61 4.82 -14.95
C ILE A 175 7.67 4.55 -13.88
N MET A 176 7.45 3.55 -13.03
CA MET A 176 8.43 3.16 -12.00
C MET A 176 9.77 2.75 -12.61
N PHE A 177 9.73 2.02 -13.73
CA PHE A 177 10.93 1.66 -14.47
C PHE A 177 11.65 2.90 -15.03
N LEU A 178 10.93 3.86 -15.61
CA LEU A 178 11.53 5.10 -16.10
C LEU A 178 12.19 5.91 -14.98
N ILE A 179 11.51 6.06 -13.83
CA ILE A 179 12.07 6.72 -12.65
C ILE A 179 13.33 6.00 -12.16
N ALA A 180 13.31 4.67 -12.14
CA ALA A 180 14.48 3.88 -11.76
C ALA A 180 15.65 4.10 -12.74
N VAL A 181 15.39 4.08 -14.05
CA VAL A 181 16.41 4.34 -15.08
C VAL A 181 16.99 5.75 -14.94
N GLU A 182 16.16 6.77 -14.78
CA GLU A 182 16.60 8.14 -14.59
C GLU A 182 17.46 8.28 -13.31
N SER A 183 17.01 7.69 -12.20
CA SER A 183 17.77 7.66 -10.95
C SER A 183 19.10 6.92 -11.10
N THR A 184 19.15 5.79 -11.82
CA THR A 184 20.39 5.06 -12.09
C THR A 184 21.33 5.83 -13.00
N ILE A 185 20.83 6.60 -13.97
CA ILE A 185 21.69 7.45 -14.82
C ILE A 185 22.23 8.63 -14.02
N ALA A 186 21.38 9.29 -13.23
CA ALA A 186 21.74 10.48 -12.45
C ALA A 186 22.67 10.18 -11.27
N ASN A 187 22.44 9.08 -10.55
CA ASN A 187 23.19 8.71 -9.34
C ASN A 187 24.18 7.55 -9.57
N GLY A 188 24.13 6.90 -10.74
CA GLY A 188 25.08 5.85 -11.10
C GLY A 188 26.37 6.38 -11.71
N VAL A 189 27.10 5.48 -12.37
CA VAL A 189 28.48 5.64 -12.84
C VAL A 189 28.72 6.92 -13.69
N GLY A 190 27.68 7.49 -14.33
CA GLY A 190 27.77 8.76 -15.06
C GLY A 190 28.13 9.99 -14.19
N ALA A 191 27.64 10.05 -12.95
CA ALA A 191 27.99 11.11 -12.00
C ALA A 191 29.48 11.06 -11.62
N TRP A 192 30.02 9.84 -11.45
CA TRP A 192 31.43 9.60 -11.13
C TRP A 192 32.37 10.10 -12.23
N TYR A 193 32.06 9.85 -13.51
CA TYR A 193 32.86 10.35 -14.63
C TYR A 193 32.79 11.87 -14.78
N SER A 194 31.61 12.48 -14.56
CA SER A 194 31.48 13.94 -14.64
C SER A 194 32.21 14.68 -13.50
N SER A 195 32.25 14.08 -12.30
CA SER A 195 32.97 14.64 -11.15
C SER A 195 34.49 14.47 -11.28
N GLN A 196 34.98 13.35 -11.82
CA GLN A 196 36.42 13.17 -12.10
C GLN A 196 36.93 14.15 -13.17
N ALA A 197 36.18 14.34 -14.26
CA ALA A 197 36.56 15.28 -15.31
C ALA A 197 36.65 16.74 -14.83
N SER A 198 35.87 17.13 -13.82
CA SER A 198 35.96 18.47 -13.19
C SER A 198 37.09 18.62 -12.17
N MET A 199 37.67 17.52 -11.68
CA MET A 199 38.81 17.53 -10.77
C MET A 199 40.16 17.44 -11.50
N GLU A 200 40.15 17.00 -12.76
CA GLU A 200 41.34 16.91 -13.62
C GLU A 200 41.57 18.16 -14.50
N SER A 201 40.69 19.16 -14.44
CA SER A 201 40.81 20.47 -15.12
C SER A 201 41.15 21.59 -14.14
#